data_AF-A0A849YTZ9-F1
#
_entry.id   AF-A0A849YTZ9-F1
#
_cell.length_a   1.000
_cell.length_b   1.000
_cell.length_c   1.000
_cell.angle_alpha   90.00
_cell.angle_beta   90.00
_cell.angle_gamma   90.00
#
_symmetry.space_group_name_H-M   'P 1'
#
loop_
_entity.id
_entity.type
_entity.pdbx_description
1 polymer ?
#
loop_
_entity_poly.entity_id
_entity_poly.type
_entity_poly.pdbx_seq_one_letter_code
_entity_poly.pdbx_strand_id
1 'polypeptide(L)'
;MRTVILSESTVANLLEAHASMAAWHYELWRAQREGNAPKPPDEATRKAFLSRVAADFPEVASVAKGIAHPRMYMPPPPIVEAPADPPPESPPQPEGEGAGG
;
A
#
# COMPACT_ATOMS: atom_id res chain seq x y z
N MET A 1 25.00 12.29 -10.90
CA MET A 1 23.66 12.55 -10.34
C MET A 1 22.64 12.45 -11.46
N ARG A 2 21.55 11.69 -11.27
CA ARG A 2 20.45 11.61 -12.25
C ARG A 2 19.33 12.53 -11.76
N THR A 3 18.98 13.54 -12.54
CA THR A 3 17.83 14.40 -12.26
C THR A 3 16.55 13.69 -12.72
N VAL A 4 15.57 13.58 -11.82
CA VAL A 4 14.24 13.05 -12.14
C VAL A 4 13.26 14.21 -12.05
N ILE A 5 12.54 14.49 -13.13
CA ILE A 5 11.48 15.50 -13.16
C ILE A 5 10.17 14.77 -12.87
N LEU A 6 9.48 15.19 -11.82
CA LEU A 6 8.17 14.66 -11.45
C LEU A 6 7.09 15.67 -11.80
N SER A 7 5.92 15.18 -12.22
CA SER A 7 4.75 16.05 -12.36
C SER A 7 4.25 16.50 -10.97
N GLU A 8 3.60 17.66 -10.91
CA GLU A 8 2.98 18.13 -9.66
C GLU A 8 1.98 17.12 -9.08
N SER A 9 1.20 16.45 -9.94
CA SER A 9 0.27 15.39 -9.52
C SER A 9 0.98 14.20 -8.88
N THR A 10 2.17 13.84 -9.37
CA THR A 10 2.99 12.78 -8.78
C THR A 10 3.50 13.19 -7.41
N VAL A 11 3.96 14.43 -7.26
CA VAL A 11 4.39 14.97 -5.97
C VAL A 11 3.23 15.00 -4.99
N ALA A 12 2.04 15.46 -5.39
CA ALA A 12 0.84 15.46 -4.55
C ALA A 12 0.47 14.05 -4.07
N ASN A 13 0.45 13.06 -4.97
CA ASN A 13 0.18 11.66 -4.61
C ASN A 13 1.19 11.12 -3.58
N LEU A 14 2.48 11.43 -3.75
CA LEU A 14 3.54 10.99 -2.83
C LEU A 14 3.41 11.68 -1.46
N LEU A 15 3.05 12.96 -1.44
CA LEU A 15 2.82 13.71 -0.20
C LEU A 15 1.62 13.17 0.57
N GLU A 16 0.51 12.89 -0.10
CA GLU A 16 -0.67 12.27 0.51
C GLU A 16 -0.34 10.87 1.06
N ALA A 17 0.40 10.06 0.30
CA ALA A 17 0.85 8.74 0.75
C ALA A 17 1.76 8.83 1.99
N HIS A 18 2.73 9.75 1.98
CA HIS A 18 3.61 10.01 3.12
C HIS A 18 2.80 10.40 4.37
N ALA A 19 1.91 11.39 4.24
CA ALA A 19 1.10 11.87 5.36
C ALA A 19 0.19 10.77 5.92
N SER A 20 -0.40 9.94 5.05
CA SER A 20 -1.23 8.81 5.45
C SER A 20 -0.43 7.73 6.19
N MET A 21 0.75 7.36 5.68
CA MET A 21 1.62 6.36 6.34
C MET A 21 2.15 6.87 7.69
N ALA A 22 2.56 8.14 7.75
CA ALA A 22 3.02 8.75 9.00
C ALA A 22 1.91 8.77 10.06
N ALA A 23 0.68 9.09 9.66
CA ALA A 23 -0.48 9.07 10.53
C ALA A 23 -0.78 7.65 11.06
N TRP A 24 -0.72 6.62 10.20
CA TRP A 24 -0.88 5.24 10.61
C TRP A 24 0.22 4.77 11.57
N HIS A 25 1.47 5.13 11.30
CA HIS A 25 2.59 4.78 12.18
C HIS A 25 2.43 5.43 13.56
N TYR A 26 2.01 6.69 13.61
CA TYR A 26 1.74 7.39 14.87
C TYR A 26 0.59 6.74 15.65
N GLU A 27 -0.53 6.43 14.98
CA GLU A 27 -1.66 5.74 15.62
C GLU A 27 -1.28 4.33 16.11
N LEU A 28 -0.48 3.58 15.37
CA LEU A 28 0.02 2.28 15.80
C LEU A 28 0.89 2.41 17.06
N TRP A 29 1.84 3.34 17.07
CA TRP A 29 2.69 3.61 18.23
C TRP A 29 1.86 4.00 19.46
N ARG A 30 0.88 4.88 19.28
CA ARG A 30 -0.02 5.32 20.34
C ARG A 30 -0.84 4.16 20.88
N ALA A 31 -1.48 3.38 20.01
CA ALA A 31 -2.33 2.26 20.37
C ALA A 31 -1.55 1.17 21.14
N GLN A 32 -0.33 0.87 20.71
CA GLN A 32 0.56 -0.06 21.42
C GLN A 32 0.88 0.39 22.85
N ARG A 33 1.11 1.70 23.05
CA ARG A 33 1.38 2.26 24.38
C ARG A 33 0.16 2.26 25.29
N GLU A 34 -1.02 2.47 24.71
CA GLU A 34 -2.29 2.51 25.45
C GLU A 34 -2.92 1.12 25.65
N GLY A 35 -2.38 0.07 25.02
CA GLY A 35 -2.96 -1.28 25.08
C GLY A 35 -4.27 -1.42 24.29
N ASN A 36 -4.50 -0.55 23.31
CA ASN A 36 -5.72 -0.50 22.50
C ASN A 36 -5.46 -0.98 21.06
N ALA A 37 -6.54 -1.28 20.33
CA ALA A 37 -6.45 -1.49 18.89
C ALA A 37 -6.24 -0.14 18.16
N PRO A 38 -5.37 -0.08 17.14
CA PRO A 38 -5.18 1.13 16.34
C PRO A 38 -6.46 1.51 15.60
N LYS A 39 -6.73 2.80 15.51
CA LYS A 39 -7.88 3.35 14.79
C LYS A 39 -7.43 3.98 13.46
N PRO A 40 -8.27 3.95 12.41
CA PRO A 40 -7.99 4.68 11.18
C PRO A 40 -7.74 6.16 11.46
N PRO A 41 -6.58 6.72 11.04
CA PRO A 41 -6.31 8.14 11.23
C PRO A 41 -7.31 9.01 10.47
N ASP A 42 -7.75 10.10 11.10
CA ASP A 42 -8.65 11.05 10.47
C ASP A 42 -7.94 11.97 9.45
N GLU A 43 -8.74 12.75 8.72
CA GLU A 43 -8.21 13.71 7.75
C GLU A 43 -7.38 14.80 8.42
N ALA A 44 -7.78 15.26 9.61
CA ALA A 44 -7.08 16.32 10.35
C ALA A 44 -5.64 15.90 10.71
N THR A 45 -5.46 14.66 11.17
CA THR A 45 -4.14 14.09 11.48
C THR A 45 -3.25 14.03 10.24
N ARG A 46 -3.78 13.56 9.10
CA ARG A 46 -3.02 13.56 7.84
C ARG A 46 -2.66 14.98 7.39
N LYS A 47 -3.56 15.95 7.56
CA LYS A 47 -3.32 17.36 7.22
C LYS A 47 -2.25 18.00 8.11
N ALA A 48 -2.15 17.60 9.38
CA ALA A 48 -1.08 18.04 10.27
C ALA A 48 0.30 17.57 9.77
N PHE A 49 0.42 16.32 9.30
CA PHE A 49 1.65 15.83 8.69
C PHE A 49 2.01 16.58 7.40
N LEU A 50 1.05 16.86 6.52
CA LEU A 50 1.30 17.70 5.34
C LEU A 50 1.77 19.11 5.71
N SER A 51 1.19 19.69 6.76
CA SER A 51 1.58 21.02 7.26
C SER A 51 3.01 21.02 7.78
N ARG A 52 3.42 19.94 8.47
CA ARG A 52 4.79 19.75 8.93
C ARG A 52 5.76 19.60 7.76
N VAL A 53 5.43 18.77 6.76
CA VAL A 53 6.25 18.61 5.54
C VAL A 53 6.41 19.94 4.82
N ALA A 54 5.36 20.73 4.69
CA ALA A 54 5.45 22.05 4.05
C ALA A 54 6.33 23.05 4.82
N ALA A 55 6.50 22.87 6.13
CA ALA A 55 7.39 23.68 6.95
C ALA A 55 8.86 23.22 6.83
N ASP A 56 9.07 21.90 6.76
CA ASP A 56 10.42 21.31 6.73
C ASP A 56 11.04 21.28 5.32
N PHE A 57 10.21 21.25 4.26
CA PHE A 57 10.64 21.09 2.85
C PHE A 57 10.02 22.18 1.95
N PRO A 58 10.68 23.36 1.83
CA PRO A 58 10.18 24.48 1.04
C PRO A 58 9.90 24.15 -0.43
N GLU A 59 10.67 23.23 -1.03
CA GLU A 59 10.57 22.81 -2.43
C GLU A 59 9.23 22.14 -2.79
N VAL A 60 8.56 21.53 -1.82
CA VAL A 60 7.24 20.89 -1.99
C VAL A 60 6.13 21.64 -1.25
N ALA A 61 6.45 22.72 -0.54
CA ALA A 61 5.52 23.42 0.33
C ALA A 61 4.27 23.95 -0.40
N SER A 62 4.43 24.43 -1.63
CA SER A 62 3.30 24.90 -2.45
C SER A 62 2.30 23.77 -2.71
N VAL A 63 2.80 22.60 -3.15
CA VAL A 63 1.98 21.43 -3.46
C VAL A 63 1.32 20.90 -2.18
N ALA A 64 2.09 20.78 -1.09
CA ALA A 64 1.59 20.30 0.20
C ALA A 64 0.45 21.18 0.75
N LYS A 65 0.58 22.51 0.65
CA LYS A 65 -0.46 23.47 1.07
C LYS A 65 -1.70 23.44 0.18
N GLY A 66 -1.55 23.05 -1.10
CA GLY A 66 -2.65 22.92 -2.05
C GLY A 66 -3.56 21.71 -1.79
N ILE A 67 -3.11 20.72 -1.02
CA ILE A 67 -3.90 19.51 -0.69
C ILE A 67 -4.90 19.84 0.42
N ALA A 68 -6.14 20.12 0.03
CA ALA A 68 -7.22 20.47 0.97
C ALA A 68 -7.70 19.26 1.79
N HIS A 69 -7.90 18.12 1.11
CA HIS A 69 -8.48 16.88 1.62
C HIS A 69 -7.53 15.69 1.38
N PRO A 70 -6.54 15.47 2.26
CA PRO A 70 -5.57 14.40 2.07
C PRO A 70 -6.25 13.02 2.10
N ARG A 71 -6.11 12.27 1.01
CA ARG A 71 -6.65 10.92 0.88
C ARG A 71 -5.92 9.95 1.81
N MET A 72 -6.66 8.96 2.30
CA MET A 72 -6.03 7.82 2.96
C MET A 72 -5.36 6.96 1.89
N TYR A 73 -4.06 6.73 2.04
CA TYR A 73 -3.34 5.80 1.19
C TYR A 73 -3.63 4.37 1.64
N MET A 74 -4.10 3.56 0.70
CA MET A 74 -4.16 2.11 0.81
C MET A 74 -3.13 1.55 -0.16
N PRO A 75 -2.12 0.78 0.30
CA PRO A 75 -1.18 0.15 -0.61
C PRO A 75 -1.94 -0.79 -1.56
N PRO A 76 -1.50 -0.92 -2.82
CA PRO A 76 -2.05 -1.92 -3.71
C PRO A 76 -1.92 -3.29 -3.06
N PRO A 77 -2.90 -4.20 -3.24
CA PRO A 77 -2.79 -5.55 -2.72
C PRO A 77 -1.51 -6.20 -3.26
N PRO A 78 -0.83 -7.03 -2.46
CA PRO A 78 0.33 -7.77 -2.94
C PRO A 78 -0.07 -8.62 -4.15
N ILE A 79 0.79 -8.64 -5.16
CA ILE A 79 0.61 -9.54 -6.31
C ILE A 79 0.93 -10.94 -5.79
N VAL A 80 -0.09 -11.73 -5.54
CA VAL A 80 0.05 -13.15 -5.23
C VAL A 80 0.02 -13.88 -6.57
N GLU A 81 1.13 -14.49 -6.98
CA GLU A 81 1.09 -15.41 -8.11
C GLU A 81 0.09 -16.53 -7.79
N ALA A 82 -0.87 -16.75 -8.68
CA ALA A 82 -1.83 -17.84 -8.51
C ALA A 82 -1.06 -19.17 -8.44
N PRO A 83 -1.43 -20.09 -7.54
CA PRO A 83 -0.82 -21.42 -7.53
C PRO A 83 -1.01 -22.07 -8.90
N ALA A 84 0.05 -22.71 -9.39
CA ALA A 84 0.01 -23.40 -10.68
C ALA A 84 -1.10 -24.46 -10.68
N ASP A 85 -1.84 -24.55 -11.80
CA ASP A 85 -2.87 -25.58 -11.98
C ASP A 85 -2.26 -26.97 -11.75
N PRO A 86 -2.97 -27.88 -11.04
CA PRO A 86 -2.50 -29.25 -10.89
C PRO A 86 -2.33 -29.88 -12.28
N PRO A 87 -1.30 -30.73 -12.48
CA PRO A 87 -1.12 -31.40 -13.75
C PRO A 87 -2.37 -32.23 -14.11
N PRO A 88 -2.72 -32.35 -15.40
CA PRO A 88 -3.88 -33.13 -15.81
C PRO A 88 -3.75 -34.57 -15.32
N GLU A 89 -4.83 -35.09 -14.74
CA GLU A 89 -4.93 -36.47 -14.25
C GLU A 89 -4.66 -37.43 -15.42
N SER A 90 -3.68 -38.32 -15.25
CA SER A 90 -3.37 -39.33 -16.26
C SER A 90 -4.59 -40.23 -16.49
N PRO A 91 -4.95 -40.54 -17.75
CA PRO A 91 -6.11 -41.38 -18.02
C PRO A 91 -5.93 -42.79 -17.42
N PRO A 92 -7.02 -43.44 -16.99
CA PRO A 92 -6.95 -44.78 -16.42
C PRO A 92 -6.37 -45.76 -17.45
N GLN A 93 -5.36 -46.54 -17.04
CA GLN A 93 -4.82 -47.61 -17.87
C GLN A 93 -5.88 -48.70 -18.04
N PRO A 94 -6.10 -49.22 -19.26
CA PRO A 94 -7.01 -50.33 -19.46
C PRO A 94 -6.47 -51.57 -18.73
N GLU A 95 -7.29 -52.12 -17.84
CA GLU A 95 -7.03 -53.41 -17.19
C GLU A 95 -6.92 -54.48 -18.28
N GLY A 96 -5.78 -55.18 -18.31
CA GLY A 96 -5.51 -56.21 -19.31
C GLY A 96 -6.55 -57.32 -19.26
N GLU A 97 -7.37 -57.42 -20.31
CA GLU A 97 -8.15 -58.61 -20.63
C GLU A 97 -7.23 -59.81 -20.87
N GLY A 98 -7.66 -60.96 -20.37
CA GLY A 98 -6.83 -62.13 -20.14
C GLY A 98 -6.31 -62.87 -21.38
N ALA A 99 -5.30 -63.68 -21.13
CA ALA A 99 -4.97 -64.91 -21.85
C ALA A 99 -4.48 -65.88 -20.76
N GLY A 100 -5.13 -67.01 -20.49
CA GLY A 100 -5.38 -68.09 -21.43
C GLY A 100 -4.25 -69.11 -21.29
N GLY A 101 -4.53 -70.25 -20.65
CA GLY A 101 -3.59 -71.36 -20.44
C GLY A 101 -4.02 -72.32 -19.34
#